data_AF-X1DWX0-F1
#
_entry.id   AF-X1DWX0-F1
#
_cell.length_a   1.000
_cell.length_b   1.000
_cell.length_c   1.000
_cell.angle_alpha   90.00
_cell.angle_beta   90.00
_cell.angle_gamma   90.00
#
_symmetry.space_group_name_H-M   'P 1'
#
loop_
_entity.id
_entity.type
_entity.pdbx_description
1 polymer ?
#
loop_
_entity_poly.entity_id
_entity_poly.type
_entity_poly.pdbx_seq_one_letter_code
_entity_poly.pdbx_strand_id
1 'polypeptide(L)'
;YERIDEIRKKKYSGFMTGYRQLDDVLAGMWKQEFVILGGLPFSGKTTLGLGFLWNMAPMIKTGVISAEMGRDALYFKLFGWDGAISAKRLRNGSL
;
A
#
# COMPACT_ATOMS: atom_id res chain seq x y z
N TYR A 1 -30.06 -17.18 -7.60
CA TYR A 1 -28.91 -17.32 -8.52
C TYR A 1 -28.59 -15.99 -9.21
N GLU A 2 -29.54 -15.30 -9.85
CA GLU A 2 -29.31 -13.99 -10.50
C GLU A 2 -28.68 -12.91 -9.59
N ARG A 3 -29.06 -12.85 -8.31
CA ARG A 3 -28.50 -11.89 -7.34
C ARG A 3 -27.01 -12.12 -7.05
N ILE A 4 -26.53 -13.36 -7.18
CA ILE A 4 -25.12 -13.73 -6.92
C ILE A 4 -24.27 -13.39 -8.15
N ASP A 5 -24.82 -13.57 -9.36
CA ASP A 5 -24.16 -13.18 -10.60
C ASP A 5 -24.15 -11.66 -10.80
N GLU A 6 -25.17 -10.94 -10.31
CA GLU A 6 -25.12 -9.46 -10.21
C GLU A 6 -24.05 -8.98 -9.23
N ILE A 7 -23.81 -9.68 -8.11
CA ILE A 7 -22.73 -9.37 -7.16
C ILE A 7 -21.36 -9.66 -7.79
N ARG A 8 -21.24 -10.66 -8.65
CA ARG A 8 -20.02 -10.89 -9.46
C ARG A 8 -19.80 -9.81 -10.53
N LYS A 9 -20.87 -9.28 -11.12
CA LYS A 9 -20.81 -8.24 -12.18
C LYS A 9 -20.64 -6.83 -11.63
N LYS A 10 -21.21 -6.51 -10.46
CA LYS A 10 -20.89 -5.29 -9.71
C LYS A 10 -19.54 -5.51 -9.04
N LYS A 11 -18.57 -4.64 -9.32
CA LYS A 11 -17.22 -4.59 -8.73
C LYS A 11 -17.23 -4.53 -7.18
N TYR A 12 -17.65 -5.59 -6.50
CA TYR A 12 -17.37 -5.85 -5.08
C TYR A 12 -16.03 -6.58 -4.97
N SER A 13 -15.02 -6.15 -5.73
CA SER A 13 -13.65 -6.59 -5.48
C SER A 13 -12.99 -5.59 -4.56
N GLY A 14 -12.36 -6.06 -3.48
CA GLY A 14 -11.45 -5.24 -2.71
C GLY A 14 -10.34 -4.66 -3.59
N PHE A 15 -9.73 -3.58 -3.14
CA PHE A 15 -8.52 -3.05 -3.76
C PHE A 15 -7.37 -4.02 -3.49
N MET A 16 -6.75 -4.53 -4.55
CA MET A 16 -5.65 -5.48 -4.41
C MET A 16 -4.47 -4.83 -3.70
N THR A 17 -3.92 -5.51 -2.70
CA THR A 17 -2.76 -5.05 -1.92
C THR A 17 -1.46 -5.16 -2.70
N GLY A 18 -1.44 -5.99 -3.75
CA GLY A 18 -0.26 -6.31 -4.54
C GLY A 18 0.60 -7.41 -3.92
N TYR A 19 0.17 -7.99 -2.80
CA TYR A 19 0.79 -9.13 -2.16
C TYR A 19 -0.16 -10.32 -2.30
N ARG A 20 0.13 -11.22 -3.24
CA ARG A 20 -0.75 -12.35 -3.60
C ARG A 20 -1.26 -13.13 -2.39
N GLN A 21 -0.36 -13.51 -1.48
CA GLN A 21 -0.73 -14.29 -0.30
C GLN A 21 -1.69 -13.54 0.63
N LEU A 22 -1.58 -12.20 0.71
CA LEU A 22 -2.48 -11.38 1.50
C LEU A 22 -3.82 -11.19 0.79
N ASP A 23 -3.80 -10.98 -0.53
CA ASP A 23 -4.98 -10.86 -1.36
C ASP A 23 -5.80 -12.17 -1.40
N ASP A 24 -5.13 -13.33 -1.37
CA ASP A 24 -5.80 -14.64 -1.30
C ASP A 24 -6.57 -14.83 0.03
N VAL A 25 -6.11 -14.20 1.12
CA VAL A 25 -6.75 -14.27 2.43
C VAL A 25 -7.83 -13.20 2.59
N LEU A 26 -7.57 -11.98 2.15
CA LEU A 26 -8.47 -10.83 2.35
C LEU A 26 -9.48 -10.63 1.21
N ALA A 27 -9.24 -11.23 0.04
CA ALA A 27 -9.89 -10.88 -1.22
C ALA A 27 -9.74 -9.38 -1.58
N GLY A 28 -8.58 -8.81 -1.25
CA GLY A 28 -8.27 -7.38 -1.33
C GLY A 28 -8.80 -6.56 -0.15
N MET A 29 -8.55 -5.25 -0.15
CA MET A 29 -9.03 -4.33 0.89
C MET A 29 -10.39 -3.72 0.54
N TRP A 30 -11.36 -3.82 1.43
CA TRP A 30 -12.72 -3.37 1.15
C TRP A 30 -12.94 -1.92 1.58
N LYS A 31 -13.68 -1.15 0.78
CA LYS A 31 -13.94 0.28 1.02
C LYS A 31 -14.65 0.58 2.36
N GLN A 32 -15.36 -0.39 2.93
CA GLN A 32 -16.18 -0.24 4.13
C GLN A 32 -15.45 -0.63 5.42
N GLU A 33 -14.18 -1.05 5.31
CA GLU A 33 -13.42 -1.57 6.43
C GLU A 33 -12.40 -0.57 6.96
N PHE A 34 -12.15 -0.64 8.26
CA PHE A 34 -11.04 0.05 8.91
C PHE A 34 -9.95 -0.97 9.26
N VAL A 35 -8.86 -0.94 8.49
CA VAL A 35 -7.75 -1.90 8.63
C VAL A 35 -6.66 -1.32 9.53
N ILE A 36 -6.26 -2.09 10.55
CA ILE A 36 -5.18 -1.71 11.47
C ILE A 36 -3.98 -2.64 11.22
N LEU A 37 -2.81 -2.05 10.97
CA LEU A 37 -1.55 -2.78 10.84
C LEU A 37 -0.75 -2.73 12.15
N GLY A 38 -0.84 -3.79 12.95
CA GLY A 38 -0.09 -3.96 14.20
C GLY A 38 1.28 -4.61 14.02
N GLY A 39 2.19 -4.37 14.96
CA GLY A 39 3.53 -4.97 14.96
C GLY A 39 4.53 -4.23 15.86
N LEU A 40 5.60 -4.90 16.27
CA LEU A 40 6.65 -4.33 17.15
C LEU A 40 7.41 -3.16 16.49
N PRO A 41 7.98 -2.21 17.24
CA PRO A 41 8.88 -1.20 16.68
C PRO A 41 9.91 -1.83 15.72
N PHE A 42 10.25 -1.14 14.64
CA PHE A 42 11.16 -1.63 13.57
C PHE A 42 10.69 -2.81 12.72
N SER A 43 9.50 -3.37 12.94
CA SER A 43 8.98 -4.52 12.16
C SER A 43 8.58 -4.20 10.70
N GLY A 44 8.86 -3.00 10.20
CA GLY A 44 8.54 -2.62 8.81
C GLY A 44 7.10 -2.17 8.55
N LYS A 45 6.28 -1.90 9.58
CA LYS A 45 4.88 -1.45 9.44
C LYS A 45 4.68 -0.31 8.44
N THR A 46 5.43 0.78 8.60
CA THR A 46 5.31 1.94 7.70
C THR A 46 5.70 1.58 6.27
N THR A 47 6.72 0.74 6.10
CA THR A 47 7.15 0.28 4.78
C THR A 47 6.06 -0.57 4.13
N LEU A 48 5.43 -1.48 4.86
CA LEU A 48 4.32 -2.29 4.36
C LEU A 48 3.04 -1.46 4.10
N GLY A 49 2.77 -0.42 4.88
CA GLY A 49 1.65 0.49 4.62
C GLY A 49 1.86 1.35 3.37
N LEU A 50 3.06 1.93 3.21
CA LEU A 50 3.46 2.58 1.96
C LEU A 50 3.40 1.59 0.79
N GLY A 51 3.75 0.34 1.09
CA GLY A 51 3.40 -0.90 0.41
C GLY A 51 2.09 -0.86 -0.39
N PHE A 52 1.04 -1.07 0.38
CA PHE A 52 -0.32 -1.10 -0.15
C PHE A 52 -0.66 0.18 -0.92
N LEU A 53 -0.23 1.35 -0.43
CA LEU A 53 -0.51 2.62 -1.10
C LEU A 53 0.09 2.67 -2.52
N TRP A 54 1.34 2.26 -2.70
CA TRP A 54 2.00 2.24 -4.01
C TRP A 54 1.27 1.35 -5.02
N ASN A 55 0.88 0.14 -4.59
CA ASN A 55 0.19 -0.81 -5.46
C ASN A 55 -1.24 -0.35 -5.79
N MET A 56 -1.89 0.39 -4.89
CA MET A 56 -3.27 0.87 -5.07
C MET A 56 -3.36 2.21 -5.79
N ALA A 57 -2.33 3.06 -5.73
CA ALA A 57 -2.30 4.40 -6.32
C ALA A 57 -2.63 4.44 -7.83
N PRO A 58 -2.26 3.44 -8.67
CA PRO A 58 -2.68 3.40 -10.07
C PRO A 58 -4.18 3.19 -10.28
N MET A 59 -4.88 2.60 -9.31
CA MET A 59 -6.30 2.23 -9.41
C MET A 59 -7.21 3.26 -8.73
N ILE A 60 -6.73 3.93 -7.67
CA ILE A 60 -7.52 4.86 -6.86
C ILE A 60 -6.68 6.03 -6.37
N LYS A 61 -7.35 7.14 -6.04
CA LYS A 61 -6.71 8.26 -5.35
C LYS A 61 -6.34 7.83 -3.92
N THR A 62 -5.07 7.97 -3.58
CA THR A 62 -4.54 7.61 -2.25
C THR A 62 -3.89 8.81 -1.59
N GLY A 63 -3.82 8.80 -0.26
CA GLY A 63 -3.09 9.79 0.53
C GLY A 63 -2.49 9.16 1.78
N VAL A 64 -1.46 9.79 2.33
CA VAL A 64 -0.81 9.33 3.57
C VAL A 64 -0.69 10.49 4.53
N ILE A 65 -0.97 10.20 5.80
CA ILE A 65 -0.71 11.08 6.93
C ILE A 65 0.25 10.33 7.84
N SER A 66 1.31 10.99 8.28
CA SER A 66 2.30 10.41 9.19
C SER A 66 2.57 11.36 10.35
N ALA A 67 2.55 10.80 11.57
CA ALA A 67 2.89 11.51 12.79
C ALA A 67 4.34 11.26 13.25
N GLU A 68 4.95 10.15 12.84
CA GLU A 68 6.30 9.74 13.27
C GLU A 68 7.37 10.11 12.23
N MET A 69 7.07 9.95 10.94
CA MET A 69 8.04 10.15 9.87
C MET A 69 7.76 11.43 9.09
N GLY A 70 8.79 12.25 8.92
CA GLY A 70 8.74 13.42 8.04
C GLY A 70 8.52 13.04 6.58
N ARG A 71 8.00 14.00 5.79
CA ARG A 71 7.64 13.81 4.38
C ARG A 71 8.77 13.24 3.54
N ASP A 72 9.98 13.79 3.65
CA ASP A 72 11.14 13.37 2.85
C ASP A 72 11.53 11.91 3.14
N ALA A 73 11.41 11.48 4.41
CA ALA A 73 11.71 10.12 4.80
C ALA A 73 10.71 9.11 4.20
N LEU A 74 9.46 9.51 4.00
CA LEU A 74 8.46 8.69 3.30
C LEU A 74 8.73 8.65 1.79
N TYR A 75 9.07 9.79 1.18
CA TYR A 75 9.44 9.84 -0.24
C TYR A 75 10.63 8.94 -0.55
N PHE A 76 11.69 8.98 0.26
CA PHE A 76 12.84 8.09 0.04
C PHE A 76 12.48 6.60 0.07
N LYS A 77 11.50 6.21 0.89
CA LYS A 77 11.01 4.83 0.93
C LYS A 77 10.21 4.47 -0.32
N LEU A 78 9.37 5.37 -0.81
CA LEU A 78 8.61 5.17 -2.05
C LEU A 78 9.52 5.12 -3.29
N PHE A 79 10.46 6.07 -3.44
CA PHE A 79 11.41 6.06 -4.56
C PHE A 79 12.38 4.89 -4.53
N GLY A 80 12.79 4.46 -3.34
CA GLY A 80 13.61 3.26 -3.19
C GLY A 80 12.89 1.98 -3.64
N TRP A 81 11.56 2.02 -3.77
CA TRP A 81 10.78 0.86 -4.17
C TRP A 81 10.74 0.66 -5.70
N ASP A 82 10.81 1.72 -6.48
CA ASP A 82 10.88 1.65 -7.95
C ASP A 82 12.28 1.22 -8.46
N GLY A 83 13.24 1.00 -7.55
CA GLY A 83 14.59 0.50 -7.87
C GLY A 83 15.48 1.48 -8.64
N ALA A 84 14.96 2.61 -9.10
CA ALA A 84 15.68 3.55 -9.95
C ALA A 84 16.82 4.28 -9.21
N ILE A 85 16.70 4.50 -7.89
CA ILE A 85 17.70 5.25 -7.13
C ILE A 85 17.89 4.68 -5.73
N SER A 86 19.13 4.36 -5.38
CA SER A 86 19.51 3.94 -4.02
C SER A 86 19.15 5.04 -3.01
N ALA A 87 18.44 4.68 -1.93
CA ALA A 87 18.12 5.60 -0.84
C ALA A 87 19.37 6.26 -0.22
N LYS A 88 20.53 5.59 -0.29
CA LYS A 88 21.82 6.14 0.14
C LYS A 88 22.33 7.23 -0.81
N ARG A 89 22.18 7.03 -2.13
CA ARG A 89 22.56 8.02 -3.15
C ARG A 89 21.68 9.27 -3.08
N LEU A 90 20.38 9.07 -2.90
CA LEU A 90 19.41 10.14 -2.71
C LEU A 90 19.68 11.00 -1.46
N ARG A 91 20.04 10.38 -0.33
CA ARG A 91 20.41 11.14 0.89
C ARG A 91 21.70 11.92 0.76
N ASN A 92 22.64 11.42 -0.05
CA ASN A 92 23.95 12.02 -0.21
C ASN A 92 24.00 13.03 -1.38
N GLY A 93 22.87 13.28 -2.05
CA GLY A 93 22.79 14.19 -3.20
C GLY A 93 23.55 13.71 -4.45
N SER A 94 23.96 12.44 -4.50
CA SER A 94 24.70 11.87 -5.64
C SER A 94 23.76 11.18 -6.61
N LEU A 95 23.10 12.00 -7.45
CA LEU A 95 22.32 11.56 -8.60
C LEU A 95 23.22 10.99 -9.69
#